data_AF-A0A953Q767-F1
#
_entry.id   AF-A0A953Q767-F1
#
_cell.length_a   1.000
_cell.length_b   1.000
_cell.length_c   1.000
_cell.angle_alpha   90.00
_cell.angle_beta   90.00
_cell.angle_gamma   90.00
#
_symmetry.space_group_name_H-M   'P 1'
#
loop_
_entity.id
_entity.type
_entity.pdbx_description
1 polymer ?
#
loop_
_entity_poly.entity_id
_entity_poly.type
_entity_poly.pdbx_seq_one_letter_code
_entity_poly.pdbx_strand_id
1 'polypeptide(L)' 'MISHSQAETNERAFVEFRRKVRSTEILSAAVEHLLQVLQFTGKLSVVVQNGRVLKSGYEEGYFRAKPLGS' A
#
# COMPACT_ATOMS: atom_id res chain seq x y z
N MET A 1 23.17 5.40 22.16
CA MET A 1 22.24 4.90 23.20
C MET A 1 20.86 5.45 22.87
N ILE A 2 19.87 4.59 22.64
CA ILE A 2 18.48 5.04 22.43
C ILE A 2 17.96 5.43 23.82
N SER A 3 17.55 6.69 24.00
CA SER A 3 16.92 7.16 25.23
C SER A 3 15.63 6.39 25.48
N HIS A 4 15.31 6.06 26.73
CA HIS A 4 14.07 5.34 27.09
C HIS A 4 12.81 5.96 26.47
N SER A 5 12.74 7.28 26.37
CA SER A 5 11.63 8.02 25.73
C SER A 5 11.49 7.77 24.22
N GLN A 6 12.61 7.54 23.51
CA GLN A 6 12.61 7.25 22.08
C GLN A 6 12.14 5.82 21.81
N ALA A 7 12.47 4.87 22.69
CA ALA A 7 12.00 3.50 22.60
C ALA A 7 10.47 3.41 22.76
N GLU A 8 9.92 4.10 23.77
CA GLU A 8 8.46 4.18 23.99
C GLU A 8 7.73 4.84 22.82
N THR A 9 8.31 5.90 22.24
CA THR A 9 7.74 6.57 21.06
C THR A 9 7.69 5.63 19.86
N ASN A 10 8.77 4.87 19.63
CA ASN A 10 8.83 3.90 18.53
C ASN A 10 7.83 2.75 18.73
N GLU A 11 7.65 2.29 19.97
CA GLU A 11 6.67 1.24 20.28
C GLU A 11 5.24 1.70 20.01
N ARG A 12 4.88 2.93 20.43
CA ARG A 12 3.58 3.53 20.10
C ARG A 12 3.37 3.65 18.60
N ALA A 13 4.35 4.17 17.87
CA ALA A 13 4.28 4.30 16.42
C ALA A 13 4.08 2.93 15.73
N PHE A 14 4.74 1.88 16.23
CA PHE A 14 4.59 0.53 15.70
C PHE A 14 3.21 -0.07 15.98
N VAL A 15 2.65 0.17 17.17
CA VAL A 15 1.28 -0.25 17.51
C VAL A 15 0.26 0.44 16.60
N GLU A 16 0.40 1.75 16.37
CA GLU A 16 -0.47 2.48 15.46
C GLU A 16 -0.35 1.99 14.03
N PHE A 17 0.87 1.75 13.54
CA PHE A 17 1.11 1.18 12.22
C PHE A 17 0.41 -0.18 12.07
N ARG A 18 0.57 -1.08 13.05
CA ARG A 18 -0.11 -2.39 13.04
C ARG A 18 -1.63 -2.25 13.03
N ARG A 19 -2.19 -1.29 13.78
CA ARG A 19 -3.63 -1.01 13.78
C ARG A 19 -4.09 -0.61 12.37
N LYS A 20 -3.40 0.33 11.73
CA LYS A 20 -3.73 0.79 10.37
C LYS A 20 -3.65 -0.32 9.33
N VAL A 21 -2.63 -1.18 9.40
CA VAL A 21 -2.50 -2.34 8.51
C VAL A 21 -3.68 -3.31 8.67
N ARG A 22 -4.06 -3.65 9.91
CA ARG A 22 -5.18 -4.56 10.17
C ARG A 22 -6.53 -4.01 9.74
N SER A 23 -6.73 -2.71 9.93
CA SER A 23 -7.96 -2.01 9.53
C SER A 23 -7.99 -1.64 8.05
N THR A 24 -7.02 -2.08 7.25
CA THR A 24 -6.87 -1.73 5.82
C THR A 24 -6.77 -0.22 5.53
N GLU A 25 -6.59 0.63 6.55
CA GLU A 25 -6.47 2.10 6.46
C GLU A 25 -5.11 2.59 5.92
N ILE A 26 -4.38 1.72 5.22
CA ILE A 26 -3.06 1.99 4.65
C ILE A 26 -3.14 2.52 3.22
N LEU A 27 -4.27 2.31 2.55
CA LEU A 27 -4.54 2.87 1.23
C LEU A 27 -5.18 4.26 1.39
N SER A 28 -4.83 5.21 0.52
CA SER A 28 -5.52 6.50 0.56
C SER A 28 -6.94 6.33 0.01
N ALA A 29 -7.90 7.06 0.59
CA ALA A 29 -9.29 7.05 0.14
C ALA A 29 -9.43 7.34 -1.37
N ALA A 30 -8.54 8.16 -1.94
CA ALA A 30 -8.50 8.44 -3.38
C ALA A 30 -8.17 7.19 -4.21
N VAL A 31 -7.24 6.34 -3.77
CA VAL A 31 -6.89 5.10 -4.48
C VAL A 31 -7.99 4.05 -4.31
N GLU A 32 -8.58 3.93 -3.12
CA GLU A 32 -9.75 3.07 -2.90
C GLU A 32 -10.91 3.42 -3.85
N HIS A 33 -11.24 4.70 -3.92
CA HIS A 33 -12.26 5.22 -4.83
C HIS A 33 -11.94 4.91 -6.30
N LEU A 34 -10.68 5.08 -6.72
CA LEU A 34 -10.26 4.73 -8.08
C LEU A 34 -10.41 3.23 -8.37
N LEU A 35 -10.01 2.35 -7.45
CA LEU A 35 -10.15 0.91 -7.62
C LEU A 35 -11.63 0.49 -7.74
N GLN A 36 -12.52 1.15 -6.99
CA GLN A 36 -13.96 0.94 -7.09
C GLN A 36 -14.51 1.40 -8.45
N VAL A 37 -14.18 2.61 -8.88
CA VAL A 37 -14.63 3.17 -10.18
C VAL A 37 -14.13 2.34 -11.36
N LEU A 38 -12.89 1.84 -11.29
CA LEU A 38 -12.30 0.98 -12.31
C LEU A 38 -12.86 -0.45 -12.32
N GLN A 39 -13.69 -0.82 -11.33
CA GLN A 39 -14.10 -2.21 -11.11
C GLN A 39 -12.89 -3.16 -11.10
N PHE A 40 -11.84 -2.75 -10.41
CA PHE A 40 -10.55 -3.44 -10.47
C PHE A 40 -10.66 -4.86 -9.90
N THR A 41 -10.33 -5.86 -10.71
CA THR A 41 -10.36 -7.29 -10.34
C THR A 41 -8.96 -7.90 -10.16
N GLY A 42 -7.92 -7.11 -10.39
CA GLY A 42 -6.52 -7.54 -10.24
C GLY A 42 -6.05 -7.56 -8.78
N LYS A 43 -4.75 -7.75 -8.59
CA LYS A 43 -4.09 -7.64 -7.28
C LYS A 43 -3.20 -6.41 -7.25
N LEU A 44 -3.32 -5.59 -6.22
CA LEU A 44 -2.40 -4.48 -5.94
C LEU A 44 -1.51 -4.85 -4.76
N SER A 45 -0.19 -4.85 -4.96
CA SER A 45 0.80 -5.09 -3.90
C SER A 45 1.60 -3.81 -3.65
N VAL A 46 1.71 -3.38 -2.39
CA VAL A 46 2.52 -2.23 -1.97
C VAL A 46 3.71 -2.72 -1.17
N VAL A 47 4.91 -2.37 -1.60
CA VAL A 47 6.15 -2.70 -0.88
C VAL A 47 6.68 -1.45 -0.19
N VAL A 48 6.95 -1.56 1.12
CA VAL A 48 7.55 -0.49 1.92
C VAL A 48 8.93 -0.94 2.39
N GLN A 49 9.94 -0.12 2.13
CA GLN A 49 11.31 -0.37 2.58
C GLN A 49 11.87 0.90 3.22
N ASN A 50 12.44 0.77 4.41
CA ASN A 50 13.04 1.89 5.17
C ASN A 50 12.08 3.10 5.31
N GLY A 51 10.79 2.84 5.57
CA GLY A 51 9.77 3.88 5.72
C GLY A 51 9.34 4.57 4.42
N ARG A 52 9.79 4.08 3.26
CA ARG A 52 9.44 4.62 1.94
C ARG A 52 8.66 3.57 1.15
N VAL A 53 7.60 4.01 0.48
CA VAL A 53 6.91 3.18 -0.50
C VAL A 53 7.82 3.05 -1.71
N LEU A 54 8.21 1.82 -2.04
CA LEU A 54 8.89 1.53 -3.29
C LEU A 54 7.83 1.60 -4.38
N LYS A 55 7.97 2.58 -5.28
CA LYS A 55 7.08 2.73 -6.44
C LYS A 55 7.37 1.61 -7.44
N SER A 56 6.82 0.41 -7.21
CA SER A 56 6.74 -0.63 -8.23
C SER A 56 5.27 -0.91 -8.48
N GLY A 57 4.69 -0.21 -9.46
CA GLY A 57 3.44 -0.63 -10.08
C GLY A 57 3.72 -1.92 -10.84
N TYR A 58 3.52 -3.07 -10.19
CA TYR A 58 3.52 -4.35 -10.87
C TYR A 58 2.10 -4.61 -11.36
N GLU A 59 1.77 -4.08 -12.54
CA GLU A 59 0.50 -4.34 -13.21
C GLU A 59 0.60 -5.59 -14.07
N GLU A 60 0.60 -6.76 -13.42
CA GLU A 60 0.37 -8.02 -14.12
C GLU A 60 -1.11 -8.11 -14.54
N GLY A 61 -1.47 -7.47 -15.65
CA GLY A 61 -2.66 -7.87 -16.41
C GLY A 61 -3.61 -6.76 -16.89
N TYR A 62 -3.52 -5.53 -16.39
CA TYR A 62 -4.45 -4.47 -16.85
C TYR A 62 -4.08 -3.94 -18.25
N PHE A 63 -2.80 -3.98 -18.62
CA PHE A 63 -2.28 -3.53 -19.92
C PHE A 63 -1.91 -4.66 -20.88
N ARG A 64 -2.45 -5.87 -20.70
CA ARG A 64 -2.41 -6.85 -21.80
C ARG A 64 -3.33 -6.31 -22.89
N ALA A 65 -2.73 -5.53 -23.79
CA ALA A 65 -3.30 -5.20 -25.07
C ALA A 65 -3.93 -6.47 -25.63
N LYS A 66 -5.26 -6.48 -25.76
CA LYS A 66 -5.84 -7.27 -26.84
C LYS A 66 -5.09 -6.78 -28.09
N PRO A 67 -4.43 -7.63 -28.88
CA PRO A 67 -4.26 -7.29 -30.27
C PRO A 67 -5.69 -7.04 -30.76
N LEU A 68 -6.01 -5.81 -31.15
CA LEU A 68 -7.16 -5.64 -32.03
C LEU A 68 -6.91 -6.61 -33.19
N GLY A 69 -7.82 -7.56 -33.35
CA GLY A 69 -7.72 -8.57 -34.38
C GLY A 69 -7.49 -7.91 -35.74
N SER A 70 -6.51 -8.45 -36.45
CA SER A 70 -6.35 -8.35 -37.90
C SER A 70 -7.58 -8.87 -38.63
#